data_AF-A0A2E8XJ12-F1
#
_entry.id   AF-A0A2E8XJ12-F1
#
_cell.length_a   1.000
_cell.length_b   1.000
_cell.length_c   1.000
_cell.angle_alpha   90.00
_cell.angle_beta   90.00
_cell.angle_gamma   90.00
#
_symmetry.space_group_name_H-M   'P 1'
#
loop_
_entity.id
_entity.type
_entity.pdbx_description
1 polymer ?
#
loop_
_entity_poly.entity_id
_entity_poly.type
_entity_poly.pdbx_seq_one_letter_code
_entity_poly.pdbx_strand_id
1 'polypeptide(L)'
;MTEYQILNMFWMQAISNAMFQLGVFVLLWAALRGSLRIYDQGANLATKIISSLFGLGIVYSGLQISGFFAINWRSTSYSLGQLENLSPHAQRFVDFLPISEPPQFSLIPWDPIMGAWWIVVVIALLAPIWIKK
;
A
#
# COMPACT_ATOMS: atom_id res chain seq x y z
N MET A 1 -19.64 -19.13 -5.92
CA MET A 1 -19.60 -18.19 -4.78
C MET A 1 -20.72 -17.18 -5.00
N THR A 2 -21.52 -16.85 -4.01
CA THR A 2 -22.61 -15.88 -4.20
C THR A 2 -22.07 -14.44 -4.18
N GLU A 3 -22.82 -13.48 -4.73
CA GLU A 3 -22.48 -12.04 -4.68
C GLU A 3 -22.19 -11.60 -3.23
N TYR A 4 -23.05 -11.98 -2.30
CA TYR A 4 -22.89 -11.68 -0.87
C TYR A 4 -21.57 -12.22 -0.31
N GLN A 5 -21.21 -13.46 -0.64
CA GLN A 5 -19.95 -14.07 -0.17
C GLN A 5 -18.73 -13.32 -0.72
N ILE A 6 -18.74 -12.97 -2.02
CA ILE A 6 -17.64 -12.24 -2.66
C ILE A 6 -17.44 -10.87 -1.98
N LEU A 7 -18.52 -10.11 -1.79
CA LEU A 7 -18.46 -8.80 -1.16
C LEU A 7 -18.11 -8.89 0.33
N ASN A 8 -18.63 -9.87 1.06
CA ASN A 8 -18.28 -10.07 2.47
C ASN A 8 -16.79 -10.37 2.64
N MET A 9 -16.23 -11.26 1.80
CA MET A 9 -14.78 -11.54 1.79
C MET A 9 -13.97 -10.29 1.44
N PHE A 10 -14.40 -9.51 0.46
CA PHE A 10 -13.74 -8.25 0.11
C PHE A 10 -13.67 -7.29 1.30
N TRP A 11 -14.79 -7.05 1.99
CA TRP A 11 -14.82 -6.14 3.14
C TRP A 11 -14.00 -6.64 4.32
N MET A 12 -14.04 -7.94 4.62
CA MET A 12 -13.21 -8.53 5.67
C MET A 12 -11.72 -8.36 5.38
N GLN A 13 -11.30 -8.60 4.13
CA GLN A 13 -9.91 -8.41 3.71
C GLN A 13 -9.52 -6.93 3.69
N ALA A 14 -10.42 -6.03 3.30
CA ALA A 14 -10.19 -4.59 3.35
C ALA A 14 -9.97 -4.09 4.79
N ILE A 15 -10.75 -4.57 5.75
CA ILE A 15 -10.56 -4.26 7.18
C ILE A 15 -9.21 -4.77 7.67
N SER A 16 -8.85 -6.02 7.35
CA SER A 16 -7.55 -6.59 7.73
C SER A 16 -6.40 -5.78 7.13
N ASN A 17 -6.48 -5.45 5.84
CA ASN A 17 -5.49 -4.64 5.15
C ASN A 17 -5.33 -3.25 5.78
N ALA A 18 -6.44 -2.59 6.14
CA ALA A 18 -6.43 -1.31 6.84
C ALA A 18 -5.68 -1.38 8.18
N MET A 19 -5.85 -2.46 8.95
CA MET A 19 -5.11 -2.64 10.21
C MET A 19 -3.60 -2.74 9.99
N PHE A 20 -3.16 -3.51 8.99
CA PHE A 20 -1.74 -3.58 8.65
C PHE A 20 -1.21 -2.25 8.12
N GLN A 21 -2.01 -1.54 7.32
CA GLN A 21 -1.66 -0.22 6.79
C GLN A 21 -1.45 0.81 7.92
N LEU A 22 -2.29 0.77 8.96
CA LEU A 22 -2.10 1.59 10.16
C LEU A 22 -0.76 1.28 10.84
N GLY A 23 -0.39 0.00 10.96
CA GLY A 23 0.92 -0.39 11.48
C GLY A 23 2.08 0.21 10.70
N VAL A 24 2.00 0.19 9.36
CA VAL A 24 3.00 0.84 8.49
C VAL A 24 3.06 2.35 8.71
N PHE A 25 1.92 3.03 8.86
CA PHE A 25 1.91 4.47 9.10
C PHE A 25 2.50 4.85 10.46
N VAL A 26 2.28 4.05 11.50
CA VAL A 26 2.92 4.25 12.82
C VAL A 26 4.44 4.08 12.71
N LEU A 27 4.91 3.04 12.00
CA LEU A 27 6.35 2.84 11.76
C LEU A 27 6.95 3.96 10.91
N LEU A 28 6.23 4.40 9.87
CA LEU A 28 6.66 5.50 9.01
C LEU A 28 6.82 6.80 9.81
N TRP A 29 5.85 7.11 10.68
CA TRP A 29 5.95 8.26 11.57
C TRP A 29 7.15 8.17 12.50
N ALA A 30 7.42 7.01 13.09
CA ALA A 30 8.61 6.80 13.91
C ALA A 30 9.91 6.98 13.11
N ALA A 31 9.96 6.45 11.89
CA ALA A 31 11.12 6.56 11.00
C ALA A 31 11.38 8.02 10.55
N LEU A 32 10.33 8.77 10.23
CA LEU A 32 10.43 10.20 9.89
C LEU A 32 10.96 11.03 11.06
N ARG A 33 10.54 10.75 12.30
CA ARG A 33 11.13 11.40 13.48
C ARG A 33 12.59 11.02 13.68
N GLY A 34 12.93 9.76 13.40
CA GLY A 34 14.32 9.29 13.41
C GLY A 34 15.20 10.00 12.37
N SER A 35 14.71 10.17 11.14
CA SER A 35 15.45 10.84 10.07
C SER A 35 15.69 12.33 10.39
N LEU A 36 14.68 13.03 10.93
CA LEU A 36 14.83 14.41 11.39
C LEU A 36 15.84 14.55 12.54
N ARG A 37 15.85 13.60 13.49
CA ARG A 37 16.83 13.61 14.58
C ARG A 37 18.26 13.44 14.04
N ILE A 38 18.46 12.60 13.03
CA ILE A 38 19.76 12.43 12.35
C ILE A 38 20.19 13.71 11.64
N TYR A 39 19.24 14.43 11.03
CA TYR A 39 19.49 15.72 10.39
C TYR A 39 19.96 16.77 11.41
N ASP A 40 19.28 16.86 12.56
CA ASP A 40 19.57 17.89 13.58
C ASP A 40 20.81 17.59 14.44
N GLN A 41 21.01 16.34 14.85
CA GLN A 41 22.08 15.94 15.79
C GLN A 41 23.33 15.41 15.07
N GLY A 42 23.21 15.11 13.78
CA GLY A 42 24.21 14.37 13.03
C GLY A 42 24.24 12.88 13.41
N ALA A 43 24.77 12.06 12.50
CA ALA A 43 24.98 10.64 12.74
C ALA A 43 26.20 10.13 11.97
N ASN A 44 26.85 9.09 12.50
CA ASN A 44 27.91 8.38 11.79
C ASN A 44 27.34 7.62 10.57
N LEU A 45 28.23 7.16 9.70
CA LEU A 45 27.85 6.47 8.46
C LEU A 45 27.03 5.20 8.73
N ALA A 46 27.40 4.42 9.76
CA ALA A 46 26.71 3.19 10.12
C ALA A 46 25.24 3.45 10.48
N THR A 47 24.97 4.46 11.33
CA THR A 47 23.61 4.85 11.71
C THR A 47 22.79 5.34 10.51
N LYS A 48 23.40 6.07 9.56
CA LYS A 48 22.73 6.51 8.33
C LYS A 48 22.29 5.33 7.46
N ILE A 49 23.17 4.33 7.29
CA ILE A 49 22.87 3.12 6.50
C ILE A 49 21.74 2.33 7.17
N ILE A 50 21.85 2.05 8.47
CA ILE A 50 20.83 1.29 9.22
C ILE A 50 19.47 1.99 9.16
N SER A 51 19.46 3.32 9.35
CA SER A 51 18.21 4.10 9.30
C SER A 51 17.59 4.13 7.91
N SER A 52 18.42 4.16 6.86
CA SER A 52 17.96 4.07 5.47
C SER A 52 17.35 2.71 5.18
N LEU A 53 18.01 1.61 5.59
CA LEU A 53 17.49 0.25 5.42
C LEU A 53 16.18 0.04 6.18
N PHE A 54 16.10 0.55 7.42
CA PHE A 54 14.87 0.51 8.21
C PHE A 54 13.72 1.26 7.51
N GLY A 55 13.99 2.49 7.04
CA GLY A 55 13.00 3.27 6.29
C GLY A 55 12.54 2.59 5.00
N LEU A 56 13.46 2.04 4.22
CA LEU A 56 13.14 1.30 2.99
C LEU A 56 12.36 0.01 3.27
N GLY A 57 12.63 -0.68 4.38
CA GLY A 57 11.85 -1.84 4.82
C GLY A 57 10.39 -1.50 5.15
N ILE A 58 10.15 -0.32 5.73
CA ILE A 58 8.79 0.20 5.97
C ILE A 58 8.10 0.52 4.63
N VAL A 59 8.80 1.16 3.70
CA VAL A 59 8.28 1.44 2.35
C VAL A 59 7.90 0.16 1.63
N TYR A 60 8.78 -0.85 1.64
CA TYR A 60 8.49 -2.17 1.07
C TYR A 60 7.22 -2.79 1.69
N SER A 61 7.12 -2.77 3.01
CA SER A 61 5.94 -3.32 3.72
C SER A 61 4.66 -2.58 3.32
N GLY A 62 4.72 -1.26 3.19
CA GLY A 62 3.59 -0.46 2.74
C GLY A 62 3.18 -0.69 1.30
N LEU A 63 4.14 -0.84 0.39
CA LEU A 63 3.89 -1.25 -1.00
C LEU A 63 3.28 -2.65 -1.07
N GLN A 64 3.74 -3.57 -0.23
CA GLN A 64 3.20 -4.92 -0.15
C GLN A 64 1.73 -4.91 0.28
N ILE A 65 1.39 -4.17 1.33
CA ILE A 65 0.00 -4.02 1.81
C ILE A 65 -0.88 -3.34 0.76
N SER A 66 -0.37 -2.29 0.10
CA SER A 66 -1.07 -1.60 -0.99
C SER A 66 -1.32 -2.54 -2.18
N GLY A 67 -0.33 -3.37 -2.53
CA GLY A 67 -0.44 -4.39 -3.57
C GLY A 67 -1.47 -5.47 -3.22
N PHE A 68 -1.51 -5.91 -1.96
CA PHE A 68 -2.53 -6.84 -1.48
C PHE A 68 -3.93 -6.23 -1.56
N PHE A 69 -4.10 -4.95 -1.22
CA PHE A 69 -5.38 -4.28 -1.38
C PHE A 69 -5.81 -4.24 -2.84
N ALA A 70 -4.90 -3.83 -3.73
CA ALA A 70 -5.17 -3.74 -5.17
C ALA A 70 -5.55 -5.08 -5.81
N ILE A 71 -4.81 -6.16 -5.51
CA ILE A 71 -5.15 -7.48 -6.05
C ILE A 71 -6.48 -7.99 -5.50
N ASN A 72 -6.78 -7.78 -4.22
CA ASN A 72 -8.06 -8.18 -3.65
C ASN A 72 -9.21 -7.44 -4.34
N TRP A 73 -9.09 -6.12 -4.49
CA TRP A 73 -10.11 -5.32 -5.17
C TRP A 73 -10.33 -5.76 -6.62
N ARG A 74 -9.27 -5.94 -7.38
CA ARG A 74 -9.35 -6.43 -8.77
C ARG A 74 -9.91 -7.84 -8.85
N SER A 75 -9.54 -8.73 -7.91
CA SER A 75 -10.03 -10.12 -7.85
C SER A 75 -11.52 -10.16 -7.53
N THR A 76 -11.99 -9.28 -6.65
CA THR A 76 -13.41 -9.11 -6.34
C THR A 76 -14.17 -8.64 -7.57
N SER A 77 -13.67 -7.62 -8.28
CA SER A 77 -14.30 -7.15 -9.52
C SER A 77 -14.36 -8.24 -10.59
N TYR A 78 -13.25 -8.95 -10.82
CA TYR A 78 -13.19 -10.10 -11.73
C TYR A 78 -14.22 -11.17 -11.35
N SER A 79 -14.28 -11.56 -10.08
CA SER A 79 -15.20 -12.62 -9.60
C SER A 79 -16.66 -12.21 -9.71
N LEU A 80 -16.99 -10.95 -9.44
CA LEU A 80 -18.34 -10.40 -9.64
C LEU A 80 -18.70 -10.38 -11.12
N GLY A 81 -17.77 -9.99 -12.00
CA GLY A 81 -17.96 -9.99 -13.45
C GLY A 81 -18.21 -11.38 -14.07
N GLN A 82 -17.94 -12.46 -13.35
CA GLN A 82 -18.27 -13.84 -13.78
C GLN A 82 -19.70 -14.26 -13.41
N LEU A 83 -20.45 -13.48 -12.63
CA LEU A 83 -21.82 -13.82 -12.24
C LEU A 83 -22.82 -13.41 -13.33
N GLU A 84 -23.77 -14.30 -13.65
CA GLU A 84 -24.80 -14.04 -14.67
C GLU A 84 -25.79 -12.94 -14.26
N ASN A 85 -26.05 -12.80 -12.97
CA ASN A 85 -26.97 -11.81 -12.42
C ASN A 85 -26.27 -11.04 -11.28
N LEU A 86 -26.21 -9.72 -11.42
CA LEU A 86 -25.62 -8.81 -10.44
C LEU A 86 -26.67 -7.83 -9.94
N SER A 87 -26.62 -7.52 -8.65
CA SER A 87 -27.37 -6.36 -8.15
C SER A 87 -26.86 -5.05 -8.79
N PRO A 88 -27.70 -4.00 -8.88
CA PRO A 88 -27.26 -2.69 -9.36
C PRO A 88 -26.10 -2.08 -8.54
N HIS A 89 -25.88 -2.55 -7.31
CA HIS A 89 -24.74 -2.14 -6.50
C HIS A 89 -23.46 -2.84 -6.96
N ALA A 90 -23.49 -4.16 -7.15
CA ALA A 90 -22.34 -4.93 -7.61
C ALA A 90 -21.98 -4.61 -9.07
N GLN A 91 -22.97 -4.29 -9.92
CA GLN A 91 -22.70 -3.85 -11.28
C GLN A 91 -21.84 -2.58 -11.31
N ARG A 92 -22.18 -1.57 -10.50
CA ARG A 92 -21.37 -0.34 -10.38
C ARG A 92 -19.93 -0.61 -9.92
N PHE A 93 -19.74 -1.63 -9.08
CA PHE A 93 -18.41 -2.02 -8.62
C PHE A 93 -17.57 -2.60 -9.77
N VAL A 94 -18.18 -3.46 -10.59
CA VAL A 94 -17.54 -4.03 -11.79
C VAL A 94 -17.27 -2.95 -12.84
N ASP A 95 -18.23 -2.06 -13.07
CA ASP A 95 -18.12 -0.98 -14.06
C ASP A 95 -17.01 0.03 -13.70
N PHE A 96 -16.79 0.26 -12.39
CA PHE A 96 -15.72 1.14 -11.91
C PHE A 96 -14.32 0.58 -12.21
N LEU A 97 -14.17 -0.75 -12.13
CA LEU A 97 -12.89 -1.42 -12.34
C LEU A 97 -13.11 -2.67 -13.19
N PRO A 98 -13.33 -2.53 -14.52
CA PRO A 98 -13.62 -3.66 -15.38
C PRO A 98 -12.36 -4.51 -15.56
N ILE A 99 -12.39 -5.75 -15.05
CA ILE A 99 -11.29 -6.70 -15.11
C ILE A 99 -11.71 -7.92 -15.93
N SER A 100 -11.10 -8.10 -17.10
CA SER A 100 -11.36 -9.21 -18.01
C SER A 100 -10.47 -10.44 -17.77
N GLU A 101 -9.34 -10.26 -17.07
CA GLU A 101 -8.35 -11.31 -16.84
C GLU A 101 -8.03 -11.46 -15.35
N PRO A 102 -7.70 -12.68 -14.88
CA PRO A 102 -7.29 -12.90 -13.50
C PRO A 102 -6.13 -11.97 -13.10
N PRO A 103 -6.32 -11.07 -12.12
CA PRO A 103 -5.30 -10.10 -11.77
C PRO A 103 -4.12 -10.78 -11.06
N GLN A 104 -2.91 -10.31 -11.36
CA GLN A 104 -1.68 -10.77 -10.72
C GLN A 104 -1.19 -9.76 -9.67
N PHE A 105 -0.48 -10.27 -8.66
CA PHE A 105 0.12 -9.42 -7.64
C PHE A 105 1.26 -8.58 -8.24
N SER A 106 1.31 -7.31 -7.87
CA SER A 106 2.38 -6.39 -8.24
C SER A 106 2.71 -5.49 -7.06
N LEU A 107 4.01 -5.30 -6.82
CA LEU A 107 4.51 -4.27 -5.89
C LEU A 107 4.45 -2.87 -6.50
N ILE A 108 4.44 -2.78 -7.83
CA ILE A 108 4.26 -1.51 -8.53
C ILE A 108 2.77 -1.16 -8.42
N PRO A 109 2.41 -0.03 -7.76
CA PRO A 109 1.02 0.37 -7.64
C PRO A 109 0.42 0.60 -9.02
N TRP A 110 -0.78 0.07 -9.24
CA TRP A 110 -1.52 0.29 -10.49
C TRP A 110 -2.03 1.74 -10.62
N ASP A 111 -2.30 2.38 -9.48
CA ASP A 111 -2.69 3.78 -9.39
C ASP A 111 -1.44 4.67 -9.36
N PRO A 112 -1.25 5.54 -10.36
CA PRO A 112 -0.12 6.47 -10.42
C PRO A 112 -0.01 7.39 -9.19
N ILE A 113 -1.13 7.75 -8.56
CA ILE A 113 -1.14 8.62 -7.38
C ILE A 113 -0.49 7.90 -6.19
N MET A 114 -0.84 6.63 -5.99
CA MET A 114 -0.21 5.77 -4.99
C MET A 114 1.28 5.57 -5.26
N GLY A 115 1.68 5.44 -6.54
CA GLY A 115 3.08 5.40 -6.95
C GLY A 115 3.83 6.68 -6.55
N ALA A 116 3.28 7.85 -6.90
CA ALA A 116 3.85 9.14 -6.55
C ALA A 116 3.96 9.33 -5.03
N TRP A 117 2.94 8.92 -4.27
CA TRP A 117 2.96 8.96 -2.80
C TRP A 117 4.17 8.22 -2.22
N TRP A 118 4.41 6.97 -2.64
CA TRP A 118 5.52 6.18 -2.11
C TRP A 118 6.89 6.73 -2.51
N ILE A 119 7.01 7.35 -3.69
CA ILE A 119 8.21 8.08 -4.10
C ILE A 119 8.48 9.25 -3.15
N VAL A 120 7.45 10.04 -2.85
CA VAL A 120 7.57 11.17 -1.90
C VAL A 120 7.97 10.68 -0.51
N VAL A 121 7.39 9.56 -0.04
CA VAL A 121 7.74 8.97 1.26
C VAL A 121 9.22 8.55 1.30
N VAL A 122 9.73 7.92 0.24
CA VAL A 122 11.16 7.54 0.15
C VAL A 122 12.04 8.78 0.24
N ILE A 123 11.70 9.85 -0.50
CA ILE A 123 12.45 11.11 -0.46
C ILE A 123 12.41 11.71 0.95
N ALA A 124 11.24 11.77 1.58
CA ALA A 124 11.08 12.33 2.92
C ALA A 124 11.85 11.55 4.01
N LEU A 125 12.03 10.25 3.83
CA LEU A 125 12.82 9.41 4.74
C LEU A 125 14.33 9.59 4.52
N LEU A 126 14.78 9.53 3.26
CA LEU A 126 16.20 9.48 2.95
C LEU A 126 16.86 10.86 2.90
N ALA A 127 16.14 11.89 2.44
CA ALA A 127 16.72 13.23 2.29
C ALA A 127 17.29 13.78 3.62
N PRO A 128 16.57 13.75 4.76
CA PRO A 128 17.12 14.24 6.04
C PRO A 128 18.31 13.41 6.57
N ILE A 129 18.41 12.13 6.18
CA ILE A 129 19.52 11.26 6.62
C ILE A 129 20.83 11.64 5.90
N TRP A 130 20.75 11.95 4.62
CA TRP A 130 21.93 12.13 3.76
C TRP A 130 22.31 13.59 3.52
N ILE A 131 21.34 14.51 3.51
CA ILE A 131 21.57 15.94 3.35
C ILE A 131 22.05 16.52 4.68
N LYS A 132 23.12 17.32 4.64
CA LYS A 132 23.61 18.06 5.80
C LYS A 132 22.90 19.42 5.90
N LYS A 133 22.71 19.89 7.12
CA LYS A 133 22.28 21.26 7.40
C LYS A 133 23.32 22.28 6.97
#